data_AF-A0A2E1M0Z7-F1
#
_entry.id   AF-A0A2E1M0Z7-F1
#
_cell.length_a   1.000
_cell.length_b   1.000
_cell.length_c   1.000
_cell.angle_alpha   90.00
_cell.angle_beta   90.00
_cell.angle_gamma   90.00
#
_symmetry.space_group_name_H-M   'P 1'
#
loop_
_entity.id
_entity.type
_entity.pdbx_description
1 polymer ?
#
loop_
_entity_poly.entity_id
_entity_poly.type
_entity_poly.pdbx_seq_one_letter_code
_entity_poly.pdbx_strand_id
1 'polypeptide(L)' 'MALADYQGDNLPRADGFYEVEVDRVVSRSGNMAHVWSSYTSALTDGGEPFTRGVNSIILFSDGERWWIMGWMFDGSTG' A
#
# COMPACT_ATOMS: atom_id res chain seq x y z
N MET A 1 7.46 -9.98 -9.19
CA MET A 1 6.38 -9.92 -10.19
C MET A 1 6.92 -9.32 -11.48
N ALA A 2 6.43 -9.78 -12.63
CA ALA A 2 6.63 -9.15 -13.94
C ALA A 2 5.48 -8.17 -14.25
N LEU A 3 5.66 -7.29 -15.24
CA LEU A 3 4.61 -6.33 -15.63
C LEU A 3 3.30 -7.02 -16.03
N ALA A 4 3.37 -8.22 -16.61
CA ALA A 4 2.20 -9.01 -16.99
C ALA A 4 1.35 -9.42 -15.76
N ASP A 5 1.96 -9.57 -14.58
CA ASP A 5 1.25 -9.96 -13.35
C ASP A 5 0.33 -8.84 -12.82
N TYR A 6 0.53 -7.60 -13.30
CA TYR A 6 -0.31 -6.45 -12.98
C TYR A 6 -1.50 -6.28 -13.95
N GLN A 7 -1.63 -7.14 -14.97
CA GLN A 7 -2.74 -7.13 -15.93
C GLN A 7 -3.71 -8.25 -15.60
N GLY A 8 -4.98 -7.92 -15.37
CA GLY A 8 -6.04 -8.90 -15.10
C GLY A 8 -7.42 -8.27 -15.09
N ASP A 9 -8.45 -9.10 -14.89
CA ASP A 9 -9.86 -8.71 -14.98
C ASP A 9 -10.31 -7.72 -13.88
N ASN A 10 -9.41 -7.32 -12.96
CA ASN A 10 -9.65 -6.38 -11.86
C ASN A 10 -10.94 -6.69 -11.09
N LEU A 11 -11.23 -7.97 -10.88
CA LEU A 11 -12.42 -8.42 -10.16
C LEU A 11 -12.22 -8.21 -8.65
N PRO A 12 -13.28 -7.88 -7.91
CA PRO A 12 -13.22 -7.83 -6.46
C PRO A 12 -12.82 -9.19 -5.89
N ARG A 13 -12.06 -9.19 -4.80
CA ARG A 13 -11.75 -10.42 -4.08
C ARG A 13 -13.05 -11.02 -3.52
N ALA A 14 -13.15 -12.34 -3.59
CA ALA A 14 -14.26 -13.08 -2.99
C ALA A 14 -14.20 -13.02 -1.45
N ASP A 15 -12.99 -13.08 -0.90
CA ASP A 15 -12.73 -13.06 0.54
C ASP A 15 -12.10 -11.73 0.98
N GLY A 16 -12.55 -11.24 2.13
CA GLY A 16 -11.95 -10.10 2.81
C GLY A 16 -10.63 -10.46 3.51
N PHE A 17 -9.84 -9.44 3.81
CA PHE A 17 -8.61 -9.55 4.59
C PHE A 17 -8.38 -8.23 5.35
N TYR A 18 -7.51 -8.29 6.36
CA TYR A 18 -7.10 -7.15 7.17
C TYR A 18 -5.66 -6.79 6.81
N GLU A 19 -5.43 -5.57 6.35
CA GLU A 19 -4.10 -5.03 6.11
C GLU A 19 -3.73 -4.06 7.24
N VAL A 20 -2.54 -4.25 7.81
CA VAL A 20 -2.01 -3.41 8.89
C VAL A 20 -0.64 -2.90 8.50
N GLU A 21 -0.43 -1.60 8.62
CA GLU A 21 0.89 -0.99 8.44
C GLU A 21 1.79 -1.39 9.63
N VAL A 22 3.01 -1.82 9.30
CA VAL A 22 4.02 -2.25 10.28
C VAL A 22 5.21 -1.31 10.37
N ASP A 23 5.48 -0.53 9.31
CA ASP A 23 6.55 0.48 9.29
C ASP A 23 6.30 1.52 8.20
N ARG A 24 6.94 2.70 8.31
CA ARG A 24 6.93 3.70 7.23
C ARG A 24 8.20 4.55 7.17
N VAL A 25 8.60 4.90 5.96
CA VAL A 25 9.62 5.93 5.67
C VAL A 25 8.97 7.07 4.90
N VAL A 26 9.09 8.29 5.45
CA VAL A 26 8.52 9.51 4.87
C VAL A 26 9.63 10.43 4.41
N SER A 27 9.66 10.75 3.11
CA SER A 27 10.51 11.79 2.54
C SER A 27 9.65 12.96 2.09
N ARG A 28 9.92 14.17 2.60
CA ARG A 28 9.10 15.37 2.36
C ARG A 28 9.93 16.52 1.81
N SER A 29 9.38 17.21 0.82
CA SER A 29 9.89 18.50 0.32
C SER A 29 8.72 19.46 0.11
N GLY A 30 8.66 20.51 0.93
CA GLY A 30 7.55 21.48 0.91
C GLY A 30 6.18 20.81 1.07
N ASN A 31 5.36 20.91 0.02
CA ASN A 31 4.00 20.38 -0.04
C ASN A 31 3.91 18.96 -0.61
N MET A 32 5.03 18.33 -0.94
CA MET A 32 5.08 16.97 -1.48
C MET A 32 5.64 16.00 -0.43
N ALA A 33 5.06 14.80 -0.34
CA ALA A 33 5.62 13.71 0.44
C ALA A 33 5.62 12.41 -0.38
N HIS A 34 6.71 11.65 -0.31
CA HIS A 34 6.78 10.25 -0.70
C HIS A 34 6.77 9.40 0.57
N VAL A 35 5.84 8.47 0.64
CA VAL A 35 5.67 7.55 1.76
C VAL A 35 5.87 6.13 1.26
N TRP A 36 6.87 5.45 1.81
CA TRP A 36 7.03 4.01 1.71
C TRP A 36 6.42 3.41 2.97
N SER A 37 5.27 2.74 2.83
CA SER A 37 4.49 2.17 3.94
C SER A 37 4.51 0.65 3.84
N SER A 38 5.22 0.00 4.75
CA SER A 38 5.32 -1.46 4.83
C SER A 38 4.10 -2.02 5.54
N TYR A 39 3.51 -3.08 5.02
CA TYR A 39 2.31 -3.69 5.57
C TYR A 39 2.40 -5.22 5.66
N THR A 40 1.52 -5.77 6.48
CA THR A 40 1.18 -7.20 6.55
C THR A 40 -0.31 -7.39 6.34
N SER A 41 -0.72 -8.51 5.73
CA SER A 41 -2.14 -8.88 5.65
C SER A 41 -2.45 -10.19 6.38
N ALA A 42 -3.60 -10.24 7.06
CA ALA A 42 -4.13 -11.39 7.77
C ALA A 42 -5.58 -11.68 7.36
N LEU A 43 -6.03 -12.94 7.49
CA LEU A 43 -7.42 -13.32 7.18
C LEU A 43 -8.41 -12.94 8.28
N THR A 44 -7.90 -12.71 9.49
CA THR A 44 -8.68 -12.23 10.64
C THR A 44 -7.99 -11.00 11.24
N ASP A 45 -8.76 -10.16 11.92
CA ASP A 45 -8.20 -9.02 12.65
C ASP A 45 -7.18 -9.50 13.71
N GLY A 46 -5.97 -8.97 13.66
CA GLY A 46 -4.84 -9.40 14.51
C GLY A 46 -4.36 -10.85 14.31
N GLY A 47 -4.76 -11.53 13.22
CA GLY A 47 -4.35 -12.89 12.90
C GLY A 47 -2.90 -13.01 12.41
N GLU A 48 -2.46 -14.25 12.18
CA GLU A 48 -1.12 -14.52 11.62
C GLU A 48 -1.02 -13.95 10.18
N PRO A 49 0.02 -13.14 9.88
CA PRO A 49 0.20 -12.61 8.53
C PRO A 49 0.44 -13.70 7.48
N PHE A 50 -0.28 -13.63 6.36
CA PHE A 50 -0.05 -14.51 5.21
C PHE A 50 0.66 -13.80 4.04
N THR A 51 0.62 -12.47 3.99
CA THR A 51 1.38 -11.66 3.03
C THR A 51 2.06 -10.48 3.68
N ARG A 52 3.05 -9.94 2.98
CA ARG A 52 3.71 -8.67 3.29
C ARG A 52 3.86 -7.86 2.02
N GLY A 53 4.00 -6.55 2.16
CA GLY A 53 4.26 -5.70 1.01
C GLY A 53 4.61 -4.29 1.42
N VAL A 54 4.78 -3.45 0.40
CA VAL A 54 5.04 -2.02 0.56
C VAL A 54 4.16 -1.22 -0.39
N ASN A 55 3.52 -0.21 0.16
CA ASN A 55 2.83 0.84 -0.58
C ASN A 55 3.80 2.01 -0.81
N SER A 56 4.04 2.38 -2.06
CA SER A 56 4.71 3.61 -2.47
C SER A 56 3.66 4.66 -2.82
N ILE A 57 3.50 5.66 -1.95
CA ILE A 57 2.45 6.66 -2.03
C ILE A 57 3.07 8.04 -2.24
N ILE A 58 2.60 8.74 -3.28
CA ILE A 58 2.98 10.11 -3.60
C ILE A 58 1.84 11.03 -3.19
N LEU A 59 2.12 11.97 -2.29
CA LEU A 59 1.15 12.88 -1.70
C LEU A 59 1.47 14.34 -2.04
N PHE A 60 0.43 15.14 -2.24
CA PHE A 60 0.49 16.59 -2.33
C PHE A 60 -0.42 17.25 -1.30
N SER A 61 0.03 18.31 -0.64
CA SER A 61 -0.79 19.14 0.25
C SER A 61 -1.10 20.49 -0.39
N ASP A 62 -2.38 20.85 -0.41
CA ASP A 62 -2.85 22.17 -0.84
C ASP A 62 -2.84 23.22 0.29
N GLY A 63 -2.46 22.82 1.51
CA GLY A 63 -2.50 23.64 2.73
C GLY A 63 -3.68 23.36 3.65
N GLU A 64 -4.72 22.67 3.17
CA GLU A 64 -5.89 22.26 3.96
C GLU A 64 -5.94 20.74 4.17
N ARG A 65 -5.57 19.96 3.14
CA ARG A 65 -5.57 18.50 3.17
C ARG A 65 -4.43 17.91 2.35
N TRP A 66 -4.33 16.59 2.38
CA TRP A 66 -3.46 15.80 1.52
C TRP A 66 -4.25 15.11 0.41
N TRP A 67 -3.63 14.99 -0.76
CA TRP A 67 -4.14 14.34 -1.95
C TRP A 67 -3.21 13.21 -2.35
N ILE A 68 -3.77 12.05 -2.70
CA ILE A 68 -3.01 10.95 -3.30
C ILE A 68 -2.83 11.27 -4.77
N MET A 69 -1.59 11.59 -5.15
CA MET A 69 -1.22 11.90 -6.53
C MET A 69 -0.83 10.63 -7.29
N GLY A 70 -0.31 9.64 -6.57
CA GLY A 70 0.05 8.34 -7.12
C GLY A 70 0.15 7.30 -6.01
N TRP A 71 -0.19 6.07 -6.36
CA TRP A 71 -0.07 4.92 -5.47
C TRP A 71 0.31 3.70 -6.31
N MET A 72 1.40 3.06 -5.93
CA MET A 72 1.81 1.77 -6.42
C MET A 72 2.12 0.87 -5.23
N PHE A 73 1.88 -0.43 -5.37
CA PHE A 73 2.22 -1.40 -4.35
C PHE A 73 3.13 -2.47 -4.96
N ASP A 74 4.01 -3.03 -4.13
CA ASP A 74 4.66 -4.30 -4.38
C ASP A 74 4.33 -5.23 -3.22
N GLY A 75 3.98 -6.47 -3.53
CA GLY A 75 3.57 -7.46 -2.54
C GLY A 75 4.33 -8.75 -2.74
N SER A 76 4.64 -9.43 -1.65
CA SER A 76 5.11 -10.81 -1.68
C SER A 76 4.18 -11.70 -0.88
N THR A 77 3.75 -12.78 -1.51
CA THR A 77 3.25 -13.95 -0.78
C THR A 77 4.43 -14.60 -0.08
N GLY A 78 4.25 -14.96 1.21
CA GLY A 78 5.16 -15.85 1.90
C GLY A 78 5.10 -17.27 1.33
#